data_AF-A0A954KVH3-F1
#
_entry.id   AF-A0A954KVH3-F1
#
_cell.length_a   1.000
_cell.length_b   1.000
_cell.length_c   1.000
_cell.angle_alpha   90.00
_cell.angle_beta   90.00
_cell.angle_gamma   90.00
#
_symmetry.space_group_name_H-M   'P 1'
#
loop_
_entity.id
_entity.type
_entity.pdbx_description
1 polymer ?
#
loop_
_entity_poly.entity_id
_entity_poly.type
_entity_poly.pdbx_seq_one_letter_code
_entity_poly.pdbx_strand_id
1 'polypeptide(L)'
;MRYTGGSNLFGSWAETLMDSAEDRSQGTIWGKGISLALVVAYFGVTCFLTNSATFISLRPMRLITYSGVPAAALGFSCLAAAMFMHCHWVWSSHEKYHGYGTLGKLLAATAFVIALLTFAISGLIGGLI
;
A
#
# COMPACT_ATOMS: atom_id res chain seq x y z
N MET A 1 14.71 -40.85 3.80
CA MET A 1 16.03 -40.91 4.46
C MET A 1 16.03 -39.86 5.57
N ARG A 2 16.15 -40.30 6.82
CA ARG A 2 16.13 -39.46 8.02
C ARG A 2 17.59 -39.25 8.42
N TYR A 3 18.08 -38.01 8.34
CA TYR A 3 19.42 -37.68 8.85
C TYR A 3 19.35 -37.60 10.37
N THR A 4 19.87 -38.64 11.03
CA THR A 4 20.22 -38.65 12.45
C THR A 4 21.72 -38.47 12.56
N GLY A 5 22.21 -37.39 13.18
CA GLY A 5 23.60 -37.33 13.65
C GLY A 5 24.22 -35.94 13.75
N GLY A 6 24.36 -35.45 14.99
CA GLY A 6 25.35 -34.42 15.37
C GLY A 6 24.79 -33.01 15.62
N SER A 7 24.02 -32.81 16.70
CA SER A 7 23.68 -31.47 17.19
C SER A 7 24.91 -30.83 17.86
N ASN A 8 25.80 -30.27 17.05
CA ASN A 8 26.87 -29.42 17.55
C ASN A 8 26.20 -28.22 18.24
N LEU A 9 26.55 -27.91 19.49
CA LEU A 9 26.02 -26.77 20.24
C LEU A 9 26.00 -25.50 19.37
N PHE A 10 27.08 -25.29 18.62
CA PHE A 10 27.25 -24.21 17.64
C PHE A 10 26.20 -24.17 16.52
N GLY A 11 25.75 -25.33 16.01
CA GLY A 11 24.69 -25.41 14.99
C GLY A 11 23.35 -24.92 15.52
N SER A 12 22.98 -25.30 16.76
CA SER A 12 21.72 -24.82 17.36
C SER A 12 21.74 -23.31 17.67
N TRP A 13 22.90 -22.76 18.07
CA TRP A 13 23.06 -21.31 18.24
C TRP A 13 22.97 -20.57 16.91
N ALA A 14 23.58 -21.11 15.85
CA ALA A 14 23.52 -20.53 14.51
C ALA A 14 22.08 -20.52 13.97
N GLU A 15 21.34 -21.62 14.10
CA GLU A 15 19.92 -21.69 13.73
C GLU A 15 19.09 -20.66 14.51
N THR A 16 19.28 -20.55 15.83
CA THR A 16 18.55 -19.58 16.67
C THR A 16 18.85 -18.13 16.28
N LEU A 17 20.11 -17.82 15.94
CA LEU A 17 20.52 -16.49 15.49
C LEU A 17 19.94 -16.14 14.11
N MET A 18 19.88 -17.11 13.20
CA MET A 18 19.29 -16.93 11.88
C MET A 18 17.78 -16.73 11.98
N ASP A 19 17.08 -17.55 12.78
CA ASP A 19 15.63 -17.43 13.02
C ASP A 19 15.28 -16.08 13.65
N SER A 20 16.06 -15.65 14.67
CA SER A 20 15.91 -14.33 15.29
C SER A 20 16.19 -13.16 14.35
N ALA A 21 17.09 -13.33 13.37
CA ALA A 21 17.41 -12.31 12.38
C ALA A 21 16.31 -12.22 11.31
N GLU A 22 15.79 -13.36 10.88
CA GLU A 22 14.68 -13.45 9.94
C GLU A 22 13.40 -12.85 10.53
N ASP A 23 13.05 -13.19 11.77
CA ASP A 23 11.91 -12.63 12.50
C ASP A 23 11.98 -11.10 12.63
N ARG A 24 13.15 -10.56 12.98
CA ARG A 24 13.37 -9.10 13.03
C ARG A 24 13.22 -8.46 11.65
N SER A 25 13.67 -9.14 10.60
CA SER A 25 13.51 -8.65 9.23
C SER A 25 12.04 -8.62 8.82
N GLN A 26 11.28 -9.66 9.14
CA GLN A 26 9.85 -9.76 8.81
C GLN A 26 9.03 -8.72 9.60
N GLY A 27 9.31 -8.54 10.89
CA GLY A 27 8.67 -7.51 11.71
C GLY A 27 8.96 -6.08 11.22
N THR A 28 10.18 -5.82 10.76
CA THR A 28 10.58 -4.52 10.20
C THR A 28 9.90 -4.25 8.85
N ILE A 29 9.82 -5.28 8.00
CA ILE A 29 9.07 -5.22 6.75
C ILE A 29 7.64 -4.84 7.09
N TRP A 30 6.97 -5.59 7.98
CA TRP A 30 5.59 -5.37 8.41
C TRP A 30 5.30 -3.95 8.89
N GLY A 31 6.15 -3.42 9.77
CA GLY A 31 6.03 -2.05 10.27
C GLY A 31 6.14 -1.00 9.17
N LYS A 32 7.02 -1.19 8.18
CA LYS A 32 7.18 -0.27 7.04
C LYS A 32 5.96 -0.29 6.11
N GLY A 33 5.35 -1.44 5.89
CA GLY A 33 4.14 -1.55 5.07
C GLY A 33 2.93 -0.85 5.69
N ILE A 34 2.71 -1.06 6.98
CA ILE A 34 1.59 -0.44 7.72
C ILE A 34 1.77 1.08 7.82
N SER A 35 2.99 1.54 8.13
CA SER A 35 3.28 2.98 8.20
C SER A 35 3.13 3.66 6.84
N LEU A 36 3.57 3.02 5.75
CA LEU A 36 3.34 3.53 4.40
C LEU A 36 1.85 3.62 4.06
N ALA A 37 1.06 2.59 4.38
CA ALA A 37 -0.38 2.59 4.16
C ALA A 37 -1.07 3.72 4.94
N LEU A 38 -0.65 3.98 6.19
CA LEU A 38 -1.16 5.09 7.01
C LEU A 38 -0.83 6.45 6.41
N VAL A 39 0.39 6.66 5.92
CA VAL A 39 0.80 7.92 5.28
C VAL A 39 -0.04 8.17 4.01
N VAL A 40 -0.23 7.14 3.19
CA VAL A 40 -1.04 7.24 1.96
C VAL A 40 -2.52 7.47 2.29
N ALA A 41 -3.06 6.79 3.30
CA ALA A 41 -4.44 7.00 3.76
C ALA A 41 -4.64 8.42 4.31
N TYR A 42 -3.71 8.91 5.14
CA TYR A 42 -3.73 10.26 5.67
C TYR A 42 -3.71 11.29 4.53
N PHE A 43 -2.83 11.10 3.54
CA PHE A 43 -2.78 11.97 2.36
C PHE A 43 -4.12 11.97 1.58
N GLY A 44 -4.72 10.80 1.36
CA GLY A 44 -6.03 10.68 0.70
C GLY A 44 -7.16 11.38 1.47
N VAL A 45 -7.22 11.21 2.79
CA VAL A 45 -8.20 11.88 3.66
C VAL A 45 -7.98 13.38 3.66
N THR A 46 -6.73 13.85 3.73
CA THR A 46 -6.45 15.30 3.65
C THR A 46 -6.91 15.87 2.32
N CYS A 47 -6.65 15.20 1.18
CA CYS A 47 -7.15 15.63 -0.13
C CYS A 47 -8.68 15.77 -0.16
N PHE A 48 -9.41 14.88 0.52
CA PHE A 48 -10.86 14.98 0.68
C PHE A 48 -11.29 16.18 1.53
N LEU A 49 -10.64 16.39 2.67
CA LEU A 49 -10.98 17.47 3.61
C LEU A 49 -10.65 18.85 3.05
N THR A 50 -9.54 19.03 2.34
CA THR A 50 -9.17 20.30 1.72
C THR A 50 -9.78 20.51 0.34
N ASN A 51 -10.43 19.49 -0.26
CA ASN A 51 -10.96 19.53 -1.64
C ASN A 51 -9.92 20.02 -2.68
N SER A 52 -8.64 19.90 -2.33
CA SER A 52 -7.50 20.41 -3.06
C SER A 52 -6.40 19.36 -3.01
N ALA A 53 -6.03 18.87 -4.19
CA ALA A 53 -4.93 17.93 -4.35
C ALA A 53 -3.79 18.68 -5.03
N THR A 54 -2.71 18.91 -4.27
CA THR A 54 -1.50 19.55 -4.79
C THR A 54 -0.58 18.46 -5.34
N PHE A 55 -0.46 18.39 -6.67
CA PHE A 55 0.42 17.43 -7.33
C PHE A 55 1.66 18.15 -7.85
N ILE A 56 2.85 17.61 -7.57
CA ILE A 56 4.10 18.10 -8.14
C ILE A 56 4.21 17.52 -9.55
N SER A 57 3.95 18.34 -10.58
CA SER A 57 4.23 17.95 -11.96
C SER A 57 5.74 17.90 -12.16
N LEU A 58 6.25 16.81 -12.73
CA LEU A 58 7.69 16.61 -12.93
C LEU A 58 8.26 17.36 -14.14
N ARG A 59 7.42 17.92 -15.03
CA ARG A 59 7.86 18.73 -16.19
C ARG A 59 6.80 19.75 -16.65
N PRO A 60 7.10 21.06 -16.62
CA PRO A 60 8.05 21.75 -15.74
C PRO A 60 7.66 21.53 -14.26
N MET A 61 8.62 21.63 -13.32
CA MET A 61 8.35 21.55 -11.87
C MET A 61 7.36 22.65 -11.46
N ARG A 62 6.07 22.32 -11.51
CA ARG A 62 4.99 23.23 -11.20
C ARG A 62 4.06 22.49 -10.26
N LEU A 63 3.76 23.14 -9.14
CA LEU A 63 2.69 22.68 -8.25
C LEU A 63 1.39 22.94 -9.01
N ILE A 64 0.73 21.87 -9.44
CA ILE A 64 -0.60 21.93 -10.02
C ILE A 64 -1.56 21.62 -8.88
N THR A 65 -2.30 22.64 -8.46
CA THR A 65 -3.40 22.48 -7.51
C THR A 65 -4.63 22.13 -8.31
N TYR A 66 -5.08 20.89 -8.18
CA TYR A 66 -6.39 20.48 -8.67
C TYR A 66 -7.42 20.76 -7.57
N SER A 67 -8.54 21.37 -7.93
CA SER A 67 -9.66 21.66 -7.03
C SER A 67 -10.93 20.95 -7.48
N GLY A 68 -11.73 20.43 -6.54
CA GLY A 68 -13.02 19.80 -6.80
C GLY A 68 -12.94 18.32 -7.20
N VAL A 69 -13.73 17.91 -8.19
CA VAL A 69 -13.84 16.50 -8.64
C VAL A 69 -12.50 15.80 -8.92
N PRO A 70 -11.52 16.42 -9.62
CA PRO A 70 -10.22 15.77 -9.82
C PRO A 70 -9.41 15.59 -8.52
N ALA A 71 -9.57 16.47 -7.53
CA ALA A 71 -8.93 16.33 -6.23
C ALA A 71 -9.52 15.16 -5.43
N ALA A 72 -10.85 15.02 -5.45
CA ALA A 72 -11.54 13.90 -4.81
C ALA A 72 -11.19 12.56 -5.46
N ALA A 73 -11.08 12.51 -6.79
CA ALA A 73 -10.68 11.30 -7.51
C ALA A 73 -9.25 10.85 -7.17
N LEU A 74 -8.31 11.80 -7.01
CA LEU A 74 -6.96 11.51 -6.51
C LEU A 74 -6.97 11.05 -5.04
N GLY A 75 -7.77 11.68 -4.18
CA GLY A 75 -7.94 11.22 -2.80
C GLY A 75 -8.44 9.77 -2.73
N PHE A 76 -9.39 9.42 -3.60
CA PHE A 76 -9.96 8.07 -3.67
C PHE A 76 -8.97 7.04 -4.20
N SER A 77 -8.13 7.40 -5.18
CA SER A 77 -7.08 6.51 -5.68
C SER A 77 -6.00 6.25 -4.61
N CYS A 78 -5.63 7.25 -3.82
CA CYS A 78 -4.75 7.08 -2.66
C CYS A 78 -5.37 6.16 -1.59
N LEU A 79 -6.65 6.36 -1.25
CA LEU A 79 -7.36 5.49 -0.30
C LEU A 79 -7.46 4.04 -0.79
N ALA A 80 -7.75 3.83 -2.07
CA ALA A 80 -7.77 2.51 -2.67
C ALA A 80 -6.38 1.83 -2.62
N ALA A 81 -5.30 2.58 -2.89
CA ALA A 81 -3.94 2.08 -2.76
C ALA A 81 -3.57 1.72 -1.30
N ALA A 82 -3.95 2.56 -0.34
CA ALA A 82 -3.75 2.27 1.08
C ALA A 82 -4.51 1.02 1.53
N MET A 83 -5.74 0.84 1.05
CA MET A 83 -6.56 -0.33 1.33
C MET A 83 -5.97 -1.60 0.70
N PHE A 84 -5.42 -1.51 -0.52
CA PHE A 84 -4.67 -2.61 -1.14
C PHE A 84 -3.45 -3.00 -0.30
N MET A 85 -2.67 -2.02 0.16
CA MET A 85 -1.52 -2.26 1.04
C MET A 85 -1.97 -2.89 2.36
N HIS A 86 -3.03 -2.39 2.99
CA HIS A 86 -3.56 -2.99 4.22
C HIS A 86 -3.95 -4.47 4.00
N CYS A 87 -4.68 -4.78 2.93
CA CYS A 87 -5.07 -6.16 2.60
C CYS A 87 -3.86 -7.04 2.26
N HIS A 88 -2.86 -6.49 1.58
CA HIS A 88 -1.64 -7.20 1.20
C HIS A 88 -0.77 -7.54 2.38
N TRP A 89 -0.65 -6.63 3.34
CA TRP A 89 0.20 -6.83 4.47
C TRP A 89 -0.55 -7.58 5.56
N VAL A 90 -1.75 -7.14 5.97
CA VAL A 90 -2.46 -7.72 7.12
C VAL A 90 -3.02 -9.12 6.84
N TRP A 91 -3.73 -9.31 5.73
CA TRP A 91 -4.43 -10.58 5.46
C TRP A 91 -3.60 -11.61 4.71
N SER A 92 -2.49 -11.20 4.07
CA SER A 92 -1.64 -12.12 3.31
C SER A 92 -0.59 -12.86 4.17
N SER A 93 -0.35 -12.45 5.42
CA SER A 93 0.52 -13.22 6.34
C SER A 93 -0.14 -14.42 6.98
N HIS A 94 -1.47 -14.42 7.08
CA HIS A 94 -2.18 -15.50 7.75
C HIS A 94 -2.75 -16.44 6.69
N GLU A 95 -2.24 -17.66 6.63
CA GLU A 95 -2.69 -18.70 5.68
C GLU A 95 -4.22 -18.92 5.73
N LYS A 96 -4.84 -18.77 6.91
CA LYS A 96 -6.31 -18.84 7.08
C LYS A 96 -7.10 -17.72 6.42
N TYR A 97 -6.51 -16.53 6.24
CA TYR A 97 -7.20 -15.35 5.72
C TYR A 97 -6.76 -14.96 4.31
N HIS A 98 -5.97 -15.80 3.66
CA HIS A 98 -5.41 -15.53 2.33
C HIS A 98 -6.50 -15.29 1.26
N GLY A 99 -7.65 -15.96 1.38
CA GLY A 99 -8.82 -15.75 0.52
C GLY A 99 -9.42 -14.34 0.67
N TYR A 100 -9.60 -13.86 1.91
CA TYR A 100 -10.08 -12.51 2.18
C TYR A 100 -9.07 -11.44 1.74
N GLY A 101 -7.78 -11.71 1.94
CA GLY A 101 -6.70 -10.86 1.42
C GLY A 101 -6.76 -10.70 -0.10
N THR A 102 -7.08 -11.76 -0.82
CA THR A 102 -7.19 -11.74 -2.29
C THR A 102 -8.42 -10.96 -2.75
N LEU A 103 -9.58 -11.16 -2.12
CA LEU A 103 -10.79 -10.39 -2.39
C LEU A 103 -10.61 -8.89 -2.08
N GLY A 104 -9.98 -8.56 -0.95
CA GLY A 104 -9.68 -7.19 -0.56
C GLY A 104 -8.75 -6.50 -1.56
N LYS A 105 -7.69 -7.20 -2.02
CA LYS A 105 -6.80 -6.71 -3.09
C LYS A 105 -7.57 -6.45 -4.38
N LEU A 106 -8.48 -7.33 -4.76
CA LEU A 106 -9.25 -7.23 -6.02
C LEU A 106 -10.25 -6.06 -5.96
N LEU A 107 -10.96 -5.88 -4.85
CA LEU A 107 -11.82 -4.73 -4.60
C LEU A 107 -11.04 -3.41 -4.58
N ALA A 108 -9.87 -3.40 -3.94
CA ALA A 108 -9.03 -2.21 -3.91
C ALA A 108 -8.48 -1.86 -5.31
N ALA A 109 -8.10 -2.86 -6.10
CA ALA A 109 -7.65 -2.67 -7.47
C ALA A 109 -8.78 -2.13 -8.37
N THR A 110 -10.00 -2.66 -8.26
CA THR A 110 -11.13 -2.14 -9.04
C THR A 110 -11.49 -0.71 -8.64
N ALA A 111 -11.51 -0.41 -7.33
CA ALA A 111 -11.72 0.95 -6.84
C ALA A 111 -10.65 1.92 -7.34
N PHE A 112 -9.38 1.49 -7.40
CA PHE A 112 -8.29 2.29 -7.93
C PHE A 112 -8.46 2.60 -9.43
N VAL A 113 -8.82 1.60 -10.23
CA VAL A 113 -9.08 1.78 -11.67
C VAL A 113 -10.24 2.74 -11.91
N ILE A 114 -11.35 2.58 -11.16
CA ILE A 114 -12.50 3.50 -11.25
C ILE A 114 -12.08 4.92 -10.91
N ALA A 115 -11.33 5.11 -9.82
CA ALA A 115 -10.85 6.44 -9.41
C ALA A 115 -9.94 7.09 -10.46
N LEU A 116 -9.04 6.32 -11.09
CA LEU A 116 -8.20 6.82 -12.18
C LEU A 116 -9.01 7.18 -13.43
N LEU A 117 -10.02 6.38 -13.79
CA LEU A 117 -10.91 6.69 -14.89
C LEU A 117 -11.71 7.97 -14.62
N THR A 118 -12.26 8.12 -13.41
CA THR A 118 -12.95 9.35 -13.00
C THR A 118 -12.01 10.55 -13.04
N PHE A 119 -10.76 10.41 -12.60
CA PHE A 119 -9.76 11.47 -12.68
C PHE A 119 -9.44 11.83 -14.14
N ALA A 120 -9.21 10.84 -15.01
CA ALA A 120 -8.92 11.05 -16.42
C ALA A 120 -10.08 11.75 -17.14
N ILE A 121 -11.32 11.29 -16.92
CA ILE A 121 -12.53 11.90 -17.51
C ILE A 121 -12.70 13.33 -17.00
N SER A 122 -12.55 13.56 -15.69
CA SER A 122 -12.69 14.90 -15.10
C SER A 122 -11.61 15.86 -15.60
N GLY A 123 -10.38 15.38 -15.78
CA GLY A 123 -9.28 16.16 -16.37
C GLY A 123 -9.50 16.47 -17.85
N LEU A 124 -10.08 15.54 -18.62
CA LEU A 124 -10.35 15.71 -20.04
C LEU A 124 -11.54 16.65 -20.31
N ILE A 125 -12.56 16.61 -19.45
CA ILE A 125 -13.70 17.55 -19.48
C ILE A 125 -13.28 18.92 -18.95
N GLY A 126 -12.50 18.97 -17.87
CA GLY A 126 -12.04 20.23 -17.25
C GLY A 126 -10.96 20.96 -18.04
N GLY A 127 -10.24 20.29 -18.96
CA GLY A 127 -9.26 20.92 -19.86
C GLY A 127 -9.87 21.50 -21.14
N LEU A 128 -11.18 21.39 -21.33
CA LEU A 128 -11.92 21.84 -22.52
C LEU A 128 -12.72 23.13 -22.29
N ILE A 129 -12.58 23.76 -21.12
CA ILE A 129 -13.19 25.05 -20.72
C ILE A 129 -12.06 26.00 -20.32
#